data_AF-A0A7Y5SL49-F1
#
_entry.id   AF-A0A7Y5SL49-F1
#
_cell.length_a   1.000
_cell.length_b   1.000
_cell.length_c   1.000
_cell.angle_alpha   90.00
_cell.angle_beta   90.00
_cell.angle_gamma   90.00
#
_symmetry.space_group_name_H-M   'P 1'
#
loop_
_entity.id
_entity.type
_entity.pdbx_description
1 polymer ?
#
loop_
_entity_poly.entity_id
_entity_poly.type
_entity_poly.pdbx_seq_one_letter_code
_entity_poly.pdbx_strand_id
1 'polypeptide(L)'
;MTRRCMAVAVAFWLAASAMVWADSIKTTSASLSGKITKVSAMEVTIEPAAGGAKQVPVNEIEMVVYEDEPTLLKTARTAAAAGRFEDALTALEKVNAAEIKRPEVKQDLDFLKAYAAAKLALAGNGKITEAGSAMASFASANPESFHSLEAAEIVGDLLVAAGKHSAAQTFYAKVAEAPWPDYKMRAKVAIGRALMAEGKSEEAMKAFQEALNTEAQGELADRQRLAATLGTARCLIQAGKAEESIKAVQAVIEKADPEAMELHAKAYNVLGLAHRKANRPKDALMAFLHTDVLYFTNPEDHVEALKNLAELWKELQKPDRAARAEQILRDQYKQGG
;
A
#
# COMPACT_ATOMS: atom_id res chain seq x y z
N MET A 1 25.16 -47.45 -71.70
CA MET A 1 25.37 -47.76 -70.27
C MET A 1 24.84 -46.61 -69.45
N THR A 2 23.61 -46.75 -68.95
CA THR A 2 22.86 -45.73 -68.19
C THR A 2 22.83 -46.14 -66.72
N ARG A 3 23.51 -45.39 -65.85
CA ARG A 3 23.40 -45.55 -64.38
C ARG A 3 22.49 -44.47 -63.82
N ARG A 4 21.39 -44.91 -63.20
CA ARG A 4 20.36 -44.12 -62.53
C ARG A 4 20.91 -43.53 -61.22
N CYS A 5 20.72 -42.22 -61.01
CA CYS A 5 20.83 -41.58 -59.70
C CYS A 5 19.49 -41.74 -58.95
N MET A 6 19.52 -42.36 -57.77
CA MET A 6 18.41 -42.33 -56.80
C MET A 6 18.54 -41.06 -55.96
N ALA A 7 17.51 -40.20 -56.00
CA ALA A 7 17.35 -39.10 -55.06
C ALA A 7 16.48 -39.57 -53.88
N VAL A 8 17.02 -39.50 -52.67
CA VAL A 8 16.29 -39.74 -51.41
C VAL A 8 15.70 -38.39 -50.97
N ALA A 9 14.38 -38.29 -50.94
CA ALA A 9 13.68 -37.14 -50.39
C ALA A 9 13.55 -37.29 -48.87
N VAL A 10 14.25 -36.44 -48.11
CA VAL A 10 14.10 -36.32 -46.66
C VAL A 10 12.98 -35.31 -46.39
N ALA A 11 11.85 -35.78 -45.89
CA ALA A 11 10.77 -34.92 -45.42
C ALA A 11 11.10 -34.40 -44.01
N PHE A 12 11.46 -33.12 -43.90
CA PHE A 12 11.54 -32.41 -42.62
C PHE A 12 10.13 -32.10 -42.14
N TRP A 13 9.64 -32.83 -41.13
CA TRP A 13 8.49 -32.42 -40.34
C TRP A 13 8.92 -31.30 -39.40
N LEU A 14 8.62 -30.04 -39.77
CA LEU A 14 8.58 -28.94 -38.82
C LEU A 14 7.38 -29.16 -37.89
N ALA A 15 7.64 -29.68 -36.69
CA ALA A 15 6.66 -29.62 -35.61
C ALA A 15 6.49 -28.15 -35.23
N ALA A 16 5.43 -27.52 -35.71
CA ALA A 16 4.98 -26.25 -35.19
C ALA A 16 4.50 -26.50 -33.76
N SER A 17 5.32 -26.15 -32.77
CA SER A 17 4.86 -26.06 -31.38
C SER A 17 3.75 -25.02 -31.36
N ALA A 18 2.49 -25.45 -31.30
CA ALA A 18 1.40 -24.54 -31.00
C ALA A 18 1.76 -23.86 -29.67
N MET A 19 1.88 -22.53 -29.68
CA MET A 19 2.03 -21.77 -28.46
C MET A 19 0.74 -21.96 -27.68
N VAL A 20 0.72 -22.92 -26.76
CA VAL A 20 -0.39 -23.13 -25.84
C VAL A 20 -0.37 -21.91 -24.93
N TRP A 21 -1.34 -21.02 -25.12
CA TRP A 21 -1.60 -19.98 -24.15
C TRP A 21 -1.98 -20.69 -22.84
N ALA A 22 -1.44 -20.24 -21.73
CA ALA A 22 -1.65 -20.86 -20.43
C ALA A 22 -1.80 -19.76 -19.39
N ASP A 23 -2.40 -20.10 -18.24
CA ASP A 23 -2.37 -19.20 -17.10
C ASP A 23 -0.92 -18.90 -16.71
N SER A 24 -0.70 -17.74 -16.10
CA SER A 24 0.61 -17.37 -15.59
C SER A 24 0.53 -16.64 -14.26
N ILE A 25 1.54 -16.88 -13.43
CA ILE A 25 1.73 -16.20 -12.14
C ILE A 25 3.11 -15.58 -12.20
N LYS A 26 3.17 -14.25 -12.13
CA LYS A 26 4.40 -13.50 -11.88
C LYS A 26 4.58 -13.38 -10.38
N THR A 27 5.73 -13.83 -9.89
CA THR A 27 6.15 -13.65 -8.50
C THR A 27 7.29 -12.65 -8.42
N THR A 28 7.68 -12.31 -7.19
CA THR A 28 8.83 -11.44 -6.90
C THR A 28 10.17 -11.99 -7.43
N SER A 29 10.25 -13.28 -7.75
CA SER A 29 11.50 -13.95 -8.17
C SER A 29 11.43 -14.67 -9.52
N ALA A 30 10.23 -14.99 -10.01
CA ALA A 30 10.07 -15.80 -11.22
C ALA A 30 8.73 -15.55 -11.92
N SER A 31 8.57 -16.13 -13.10
CA SER A 31 7.27 -16.27 -13.75
C SER A 31 6.98 -17.74 -14.01
N LEU A 32 5.81 -18.18 -13.57
CA LEU A 32 5.32 -19.54 -13.75
C LEU A 32 4.22 -19.54 -14.81
N SER A 33 4.16 -20.58 -15.62
CA SER A 33 3.10 -20.78 -16.62
C SER A 33 2.59 -22.22 -16.55
N GLY A 34 1.28 -22.38 -16.68
CA GLY A 34 0.59 -23.64 -16.46
C GLY A 34 -0.90 -23.44 -16.29
N LYS A 35 -1.60 -24.46 -15.78
CA LYS A 35 -3.02 -24.37 -15.44
C LYS A 35 -3.17 -24.03 -13.96
N ILE A 36 -3.94 -23.00 -13.62
CA ILE A 36 -4.30 -22.75 -12.23
C ILE A 36 -5.41 -23.72 -11.83
N THR A 37 -5.16 -24.51 -10.77
CA THR A 37 -6.07 -25.58 -10.33
C THR A 37 -6.75 -25.31 -8.99
N LYS A 38 -6.21 -24.38 -8.20
CA LYS A 38 -6.78 -23.97 -6.92
C LYS A 38 -6.40 -22.53 -6.59
N VAL A 39 -7.34 -21.76 -6.08
CA VAL A 39 -7.15 -20.41 -5.54
C VAL A 39 -7.69 -20.38 -4.11
N SER A 40 -6.97 -19.71 -3.22
CA SER A 40 -7.40 -19.41 -1.85
C SER A 40 -6.83 -18.05 -1.43
N ALA A 41 -7.22 -17.57 -0.25
CA ALA A 41 -6.64 -16.35 0.31
C ALA A 41 -5.14 -16.47 0.62
N MET A 42 -4.61 -17.69 0.76
CA MET A 42 -3.23 -17.94 1.20
C MET A 42 -2.29 -18.37 0.07
N GLU A 43 -2.81 -19.11 -0.90
CA GLU A 43 -2.00 -19.66 -1.98
C GLU A 43 -2.80 -19.82 -3.28
N VAL A 44 -2.07 -19.78 -4.40
CA VAL A 44 -2.54 -20.16 -5.73
C VAL A 44 -1.74 -21.36 -6.20
N THR A 45 -2.42 -22.43 -6.61
CA THR A 45 -1.77 -23.63 -7.16
C THR A 45 -1.75 -23.59 -8.68
N ILE A 46 -0.56 -23.72 -9.26
CA ILE A 46 -0.34 -23.79 -10.71
C ILE A 46 0.33 -25.11 -11.10
N GLU A 47 -0.19 -25.75 -12.14
CA GLU A 47 0.32 -26.99 -12.72
C GLU A 47 0.98 -26.71 -14.09
N PRO A 48 2.32 -26.65 -14.17
CA PRO A 48 3.02 -26.49 -15.43
C PRO A 48 2.85 -27.69 -16.36
N ALA A 49 3.02 -27.49 -17.67
CA ALA A 49 2.96 -28.59 -18.65
C ALA A 49 4.03 -29.68 -18.43
N ALA A 50 5.16 -29.31 -17.82
CA ALA A 50 6.19 -30.22 -17.38
C ALA A 50 6.54 -29.92 -15.91
N GLY A 51 6.33 -30.90 -15.03
CA GLY A 51 6.56 -30.78 -13.58
C GLY A 51 5.31 -31.09 -12.76
N GLY A 52 5.45 -31.06 -11.44
CA GLY A 52 4.32 -31.19 -10.51
C GLY A 52 3.64 -29.86 -10.21
N ALA A 53 2.46 -29.94 -9.56
CA ALA A 53 1.76 -28.78 -9.03
C ALA A 53 2.67 -27.97 -8.10
N LYS A 54 2.62 -26.64 -8.23
CA LYS A 54 3.36 -25.69 -7.39
C LYS A 54 2.36 -24.81 -6.66
N GLN A 55 2.48 -24.77 -5.34
CA GLN A 55 1.77 -23.80 -4.50
C GLN A 55 2.58 -22.51 -4.44
N VAL A 56 1.95 -21.40 -4.82
CA VAL A 56 2.54 -20.07 -4.78
C VAL A 56 1.87 -19.28 -3.65
N PRO A 57 2.61 -18.91 -2.59
CA PRO A 57 2.10 -18.06 -1.52
C PRO A 57 1.63 -16.70 -2.04
N VAL A 58 0.49 -16.20 -1.56
CA VAL A 58 -0.07 -14.92 -2.03
C VAL A 58 0.85 -13.73 -1.77
N ASN A 59 1.64 -13.74 -0.70
CA ASN A 59 2.60 -12.67 -0.42
C ASN A 59 3.76 -12.58 -1.45
N GLU A 60 3.93 -13.58 -2.31
CA GLU A 60 4.92 -13.58 -3.37
C GLU A 60 4.34 -13.22 -4.75
N ILE A 61 3.01 -13.18 -4.89
CA ILE A 61 2.34 -12.96 -6.18
C ILE A 61 2.31 -11.46 -6.50
N GLU A 62 2.88 -11.09 -7.64
CA GLU A 62 2.77 -9.74 -8.20
C GLU A 62 1.60 -9.63 -9.18
N MET A 63 1.36 -10.70 -9.95
CA MET A 63 0.35 -10.69 -11.01
C MET A 63 -0.10 -12.11 -11.34
N VAL A 64 -1.42 -12.29 -11.48
CA VAL A 64 -2.02 -13.47 -12.10
C VAL A 64 -2.65 -13.05 -13.43
N VAL A 65 -2.40 -13.83 -14.48
CA VAL A 65 -2.98 -13.64 -15.81
C VAL A 65 -3.58 -14.98 -16.22
N TYR A 66 -4.87 -15.00 -16.48
CA TYR A 66 -5.55 -16.22 -16.95
C TYR A 66 -5.53 -16.31 -18.48
N GLU A 67 -5.51 -17.53 -19.00
CA GLU A 67 -5.50 -17.77 -20.45
C GLU A 67 -6.72 -17.15 -21.16
N ASP A 68 -7.89 -17.25 -20.55
CA ASP A 68 -9.19 -16.89 -21.10
C ASP A 68 -9.69 -15.49 -20.68
N GLU A 69 -8.81 -14.64 -20.13
CA GLU A 69 -9.20 -13.31 -19.69
C GLU A 69 -9.27 -12.29 -20.84
N PRO A 70 -10.19 -11.30 -20.77
CA PRO A 70 -10.24 -10.21 -21.75
C PRO A 70 -8.94 -9.42 -21.79
N THR A 71 -8.44 -9.06 -22.99
CA THR A 71 -7.21 -8.26 -23.15
C THR A 71 -7.25 -6.92 -22.42
N LEU A 72 -8.44 -6.33 -22.31
CA LEU A 72 -8.66 -5.09 -21.55
C LEU A 72 -8.44 -5.27 -20.04
N LEU A 73 -8.72 -6.46 -19.48
CA LEU A 73 -8.43 -6.75 -18.08
C LEU A 73 -6.91 -6.76 -17.83
N LYS A 74 -6.14 -7.43 -18.71
CA LYS A 74 -4.67 -7.41 -18.67
C LYS A 74 -4.09 -5.99 -18.77
N THR A 75 -4.68 -5.18 -19.65
CA THR A 75 -4.30 -3.77 -19.85
C THR A 75 -4.55 -2.96 -18.57
N ALA A 76 -5.73 -3.12 -17.98
CA ALA A 76 -6.08 -2.46 -16.73
C ALA A 76 -5.15 -2.87 -15.57
N ARG A 77 -4.83 -4.17 -15.46
CA ARG A 77 -3.92 -4.68 -14.43
C ARG A 77 -2.53 -4.07 -14.54
N THR A 78 -2.03 -3.92 -15.77
CA THR A 78 -0.73 -3.28 -16.03
C THR A 78 -0.77 -1.77 -15.73
N ALA A 79 -1.86 -1.09 -16.08
CA ALA A 79 -2.04 0.32 -15.76
C ALA A 79 -2.10 0.55 -14.23
N ALA A 80 -2.87 -0.27 -13.50
CA ALA A 80 -2.98 -0.23 -12.05
C ALA A 80 -1.62 -0.50 -11.37
N ALA A 81 -0.85 -1.49 -11.83
CA ALA A 81 0.49 -1.77 -11.33
C ALA A 81 1.47 -0.61 -11.56
N ALA A 82 1.23 0.21 -12.58
CA ALA A 82 2.00 1.43 -12.86
C ALA A 82 1.44 2.69 -12.16
N GLY A 83 0.46 2.56 -11.27
CA GLY A 83 -0.18 3.68 -10.57
C GLY A 83 -1.12 4.52 -11.44
N ARG A 84 -1.41 4.10 -12.68
CA ARG A 84 -2.32 4.79 -13.61
C ARG A 84 -3.74 4.27 -13.41
N PHE A 85 -4.35 4.66 -12.29
CA PHE A 85 -5.64 4.11 -11.85
C PHE A 85 -6.82 4.60 -12.71
N GLU A 86 -6.78 5.82 -13.24
CA GLU A 86 -7.79 6.33 -14.18
C GLU A 86 -7.77 5.56 -15.51
N ASP A 87 -6.58 5.27 -16.03
CA ASP A 87 -6.39 4.44 -17.24
C ASP A 87 -6.92 3.03 -16.99
N ALA A 88 -6.65 2.47 -15.80
CA ALA A 88 -7.16 1.17 -15.40
C ALA A 88 -8.68 1.13 -15.40
N LEU A 89 -9.35 2.10 -14.75
CA LEU A 89 -10.82 2.19 -14.74
C LEU A 89 -11.39 2.32 -16.17
N THR A 90 -10.79 3.17 -17.00
CA THR A 90 -11.21 3.37 -18.40
C THR A 90 -11.15 2.06 -19.20
N ALA A 91 -10.13 1.22 -18.96
CA ALA A 91 -10.04 -0.09 -19.60
C ALA A 91 -11.07 -1.09 -19.03
N LEU A 92 -11.28 -1.10 -17.71
CA LEU A 92 -12.21 -2.01 -17.01
C LEU A 92 -13.68 -1.73 -17.36
N GLU A 93 -14.05 -0.49 -17.65
CA GLU A 93 -15.39 -0.10 -18.10
C GLU A 93 -15.76 -0.70 -19.46
N LYS A 94 -14.75 -0.93 -20.31
CA LYS A 94 -14.92 -1.51 -21.66
C LYS A 94 -14.91 -3.04 -21.67
N VAL A 95 -14.67 -3.68 -20.52
CA VAL A 95 -14.70 -5.14 -20.41
C VAL A 95 -16.15 -5.64 -20.43
N ASN A 96 -16.47 -6.52 -21.39
CA ASN A 96 -17.77 -7.18 -21.42
C ASN A 96 -17.83 -8.30 -20.36
N ALA A 97 -18.30 -7.97 -19.16
CA ALA A 97 -18.38 -8.92 -18.05
C ALA A 97 -19.28 -10.14 -18.33
N ALA A 98 -20.21 -10.06 -19.30
CA ALA A 98 -21.07 -11.18 -19.66
C ALA A 98 -20.34 -12.30 -20.42
N GLU A 99 -19.18 -11.99 -21.01
CA GLU A 99 -18.36 -12.97 -21.73
C GLU A 99 -17.38 -13.71 -20.81
N ILE A 100 -17.20 -13.23 -19.57
CA ILE A 100 -16.31 -13.84 -18.58
C ILE A 100 -16.99 -15.05 -17.95
N LYS A 101 -16.49 -16.24 -18.27
CA LYS A 101 -17.02 -17.52 -17.76
C LYS A 101 -16.33 -17.97 -16.47
N ARG A 102 -15.02 -17.72 -16.37
CA ARG A 102 -14.19 -18.15 -15.25
C ARG A 102 -14.47 -17.28 -14.02
N PRO A 103 -14.91 -17.85 -12.88
CA PRO A 103 -15.20 -17.09 -11.66
C PRO A 103 -14.03 -16.22 -11.20
N GLU A 104 -12.80 -16.75 -11.27
CA GLU A 104 -11.59 -16.08 -10.83
C GLU A 104 -11.28 -14.83 -11.67
N VAL A 105 -11.59 -14.86 -12.98
CA VAL A 105 -11.44 -13.69 -13.86
C VAL A 105 -12.48 -12.62 -13.54
N LYS A 106 -13.71 -13.04 -13.19
CA LYS A 106 -14.75 -12.11 -12.75
C LYS A 106 -14.38 -11.45 -11.42
N GLN A 107 -13.83 -12.23 -10.48
CA GLN A 107 -13.31 -11.71 -9.22
C GLN A 107 -12.18 -10.71 -9.44
N ASP A 108 -11.24 -11.00 -10.33
CA ASP A 108 -10.14 -10.09 -10.64
C ASP A 108 -10.63 -8.79 -11.30
N LEU A 109 -11.62 -8.86 -12.18
CA LEU A 109 -12.31 -7.68 -12.74
C LEU A 109 -12.95 -6.82 -11.64
N ASP A 110 -13.71 -7.44 -10.74
CA ASP A 110 -14.41 -6.76 -9.65
C ASP A 110 -13.42 -6.15 -8.66
N PHE A 111 -12.35 -6.88 -8.31
CA PHE A 111 -11.26 -6.39 -7.48
C PHE A 111 -10.57 -5.19 -8.12
N LEU A 112 -10.14 -5.27 -9.38
CA LEU A 112 -9.38 -4.20 -10.02
C LEU A 112 -10.19 -2.90 -10.15
N LYS A 113 -11.52 -3.01 -10.34
CA LYS A 113 -12.42 -1.83 -10.29
C LYS A 113 -12.43 -1.20 -8.91
N ALA A 114 -12.64 -1.99 -7.87
CA ALA A 114 -12.64 -1.51 -6.49
C ALA A 114 -11.27 -0.97 -6.07
N TYR A 115 -10.19 -1.63 -6.49
CA TYR A 115 -8.80 -1.27 -6.21
C TYR A 115 -8.45 0.08 -6.80
N ALA A 116 -8.69 0.28 -8.10
CA ALA A 116 -8.39 1.54 -8.76
C ALA A 116 -9.23 2.69 -8.16
N ALA A 117 -10.53 2.47 -7.93
CA ALA A 117 -11.39 3.46 -7.26
C ALA A 117 -10.91 3.79 -5.83
N ALA A 118 -10.46 2.79 -5.06
CA ALA A 118 -9.90 2.97 -3.73
C ALA A 118 -8.62 3.79 -3.75
N LYS A 119 -7.68 3.48 -4.65
CA LYS A 119 -6.42 4.22 -4.76
C LYS A 119 -6.66 5.67 -5.18
N LEU A 120 -7.59 5.92 -6.11
CA LEU A 120 -8.00 7.28 -6.48
C LEU A 120 -8.65 8.03 -5.32
N ALA A 121 -9.57 7.40 -4.58
CA ALA A 121 -10.21 8.01 -3.44
C ALA A 121 -9.19 8.38 -2.34
N LEU A 122 -8.26 7.47 -2.02
CA LEU A 122 -7.17 7.72 -1.06
C LEU A 122 -6.21 8.83 -1.53
N ALA A 123 -6.06 9.03 -2.83
CA ALA A 123 -5.31 10.15 -3.41
C ALA A 123 -6.10 11.48 -3.46
N GLY A 124 -7.34 11.51 -2.94
CA GLY A 124 -8.22 12.69 -2.97
C GLY A 124 -9.03 12.84 -4.26
N ASN A 125 -8.90 11.91 -5.21
CA ASN A 125 -9.58 11.90 -6.51
C ASN A 125 -10.76 10.93 -6.52
N GLY A 126 -11.62 10.98 -5.49
CA GLY A 126 -12.78 10.10 -5.40
C GLY A 126 -13.48 10.19 -4.05
N LYS A 127 -14.57 9.44 -3.89
CA LYS A 127 -15.33 9.40 -2.63
C LYS A 127 -14.89 8.22 -1.79
N ILE A 128 -14.22 8.51 -0.67
CA ILE A 128 -13.74 7.51 0.30
C ILE A 128 -14.82 6.50 0.70
N THR A 129 -16.04 6.97 0.96
CA THR A 129 -17.14 6.11 1.43
C THR A 129 -17.67 5.15 0.36
N GLU A 130 -17.77 5.61 -0.89
CA GLU A 130 -18.21 4.77 -2.02
C GLU A 130 -17.15 3.73 -2.36
N ALA A 131 -15.88 4.14 -2.44
CA ALA A 131 -14.76 3.22 -2.67
C ALA A 131 -14.63 2.19 -1.54
N GLY A 132 -14.79 2.61 -0.28
CA GLY A 132 -14.77 1.72 0.88
C GLY A 132 -15.89 0.69 0.83
N SER A 133 -17.10 1.11 0.42
CA SER A 133 -18.24 0.21 0.28
C SER A 133 -18.02 -0.81 -0.85
N ALA A 134 -17.45 -0.38 -1.98
CA ALA A 134 -17.13 -1.26 -3.09
C ALA A 134 -16.08 -2.31 -2.72
N MET A 135 -14.96 -1.91 -2.11
CA MET A 135 -13.92 -2.85 -1.69
C MET A 135 -14.40 -3.79 -0.57
N ALA A 136 -15.19 -3.29 0.39
CA ALA A 136 -15.77 -4.14 1.44
C ALA A 136 -16.75 -5.18 0.85
N SER A 137 -17.54 -4.79 -0.16
CA SER A 137 -18.43 -5.71 -0.86
C SER A 137 -17.64 -6.80 -1.59
N PHE A 138 -16.55 -6.44 -2.26
CA PHE A 138 -15.65 -7.42 -2.88
C PHE A 138 -15.07 -8.39 -1.84
N ALA A 139 -14.48 -7.87 -0.76
CA ALA A 139 -13.85 -8.68 0.29
C ALA A 139 -14.85 -9.64 0.94
N SER A 140 -16.09 -9.20 1.17
CA SER A 140 -17.13 -10.05 1.76
C SER A 140 -17.65 -11.11 0.79
N ALA A 141 -17.74 -10.82 -0.50
CA ALA A 141 -18.24 -11.75 -1.51
C ALA A 141 -17.20 -12.80 -1.92
N ASN A 142 -15.91 -12.50 -1.75
CA ASN A 142 -14.81 -13.31 -2.27
C ASN A 142 -13.74 -13.64 -1.21
N PRO A 143 -14.11 -14.28 -0.08
CA PRO A 143 -13.18 -14.55 1.02
C PRO A 143 -12.01 -15.46 0.62
N GLU A 144 -12.21 -16.35 -0.35
CA GLU A 144 -11.20 -17.27 -0.89
C GLU A 144 -10.39 -16.68 -2.06
N SER A 145 -10.67 -15.43 -2.48
CA SER A 145 -9.84 -14.81 -3.51
C SER A 145 -8.43 -14.58 -2.98
N PHE A 146 -7.43 -14.76 -3.84
CA PHE A 146 -6.05 -14.39 -3.50
C PHE A 146 -5.90 -12.88 -3.19
N HIS A 147 -6.86 -12.04 -3.62
CA HIS A 147 -6.94 -10.62 -3.27
C HIS A 147 -7.53 -10.33 -1.89
N SER A 148 -8.04 -11.33 -1.18
CA SER A 148 -8.83 -11.16 0.05
C SER A 148 -8.10 -10.34 1.12
N LEU A 149 -6.80 -10.60 1.33
CA LEU A 149 -6.01 -9.87 2.31
C LEU A 149 -5.68 -8.44 1.86
N GLU A 150 -5.36 -8.23 0.58
CA GLU A 150 -5.12 -6.89 0.04
C GLU A 150 -6.41 -6.04 0.08
N ALA A 151 -7.55 -6.65 -0.24
CA ALA A 151 -8.84 -6.01 -0.12
C ALA A 151 -9.16 -5.62 1.34
N ALA A 152 -8.86 -6.50 2.31
CA ALA A 152 -9.02 -6.16 3.72
C ALA A 152 -8.14 -4.98 4.13
N GLU A 153 -6.87 -4.96 3.73
CA GLU A 153 -5.95 -3.85 3.98
C GLU A 153 -6.50 -2.52 3.43
N ILE A 154 -6.96 -2.52 2.17
CA ILE A 154 -7.52 -1.33 1.51
C ILE A 154 -8.81 -0.85 2.18
N VAL A 155 -9.67 -1.77 2.64
CA VAL A 155 -10.85 -1.38 3.44
C VAL A 155 -10.42 -0.71 4.74
N GLY A 156 -9.38 -1.23 5.40
CA GLY A 156 -8.77 -0.58 6.56
C GLY A 156 -8.32 0.85 6.25
N ASP A 157 -7.56 1.04 5.17
CA ASP A 157 -7.04 2.35 4.76
C ASP A 157 -8.16 3.36 4.47
N LEU A 158 -9.20 2.94 3.76
CA LEU A 158 -10.38 3.76 3.46
C LEU A 158 -11.18 4.09 4.72
N LEU A 159 -11.25 3.18 5.69
CA LEU A 159 -11.87 3.44 6.98
C LEU A 159 -11.06 4.45 7.81
N VAL A 160 -9.72 4.38 7.78
CA VAL A 160 -8.86 5.41 8.40
C VAL A 160 -9.09 6.76 7.74
N ALA A 161 -9.09 6.83 6.41
CA ALA A 161 -9.38 8.07 5.67
C ALA A 161 -10.79 8.62 5.97
N ALA A 162 -11.75 7.76 6.31
CA ALA A 162 -13.09 8.14 6.75
C ALA A 162 -13.18 8.47 8.26
N GLY A 163 -12.07 8.47 9.00
CA GLY A 163 -12.03 8.69 10.45
C GLY A 163 -12.58 7.53 11.29
N LYS A 164 -12.85 6.36 10.69
CA LYS A 164 -13.42 5.17 11.32
C LYS A 164 -12.34 4.20 11.78
N HIS A 165 -11.42 4.70 12.60
CA HIS A 165 -10.22 3.98 13.05
C HIS A 165 -10.53 2.62 13.72
N SER A 166 -11.53 2.54 14.58
CA SER A 166 -11.85 1.29 15.29
C SER A 166 -12.34 0.19 14.34
N ALA A 167 -13.11 0.56 13.31
CA ALA A 167 -13.52 -0.38 12.27
C ALA A 167 -12.33 -0.80 11.39
N ALA A 168 -11.41 0.12 11.08
CA ALA A 168 -10.20 -0.18 10.31
C ALA A 168 -9.35 -1.28 10.97
N GLN A 169 -9.21 -1.21 12.31
CA GLN A 169 -8.46 -2.21 13.07
C GLN A 169 -8.98 -3.64 12.87
N THR A 170 -10.29 -3.85 12.71
CA THR A 170 -10.86 -5.17 12.43
C THR A 170 -10.37 -5.76 11.11
N PHE A 171 -10.20 -4.92 10.09
CA PHE A 171 -9.72 -5.38 8.80
C PHE A 171 -8.21 -5.61 8.79
N TYR A 172 -7.43 -4.72 9.41
CA TYR A 172 -5.99 -4.95 9.59
C TYR A 172 -5.70 -6.18 10.45
N ALA A 173 -6.54 -6.51 11.44
CA ALA A 173 -6.39 -7.72 12.23
C ALA A 173 -6.43 -8.99 11.37
N LYS A 174 -7.32 -9.04 10.35
CA LYS A 174 -7.36 -10.16 9.39
C LYS A 174 -6.06 -10.29 8.60
N VAL A 175 -5.46 -9.16 8.21
CA VAL A 175 -4.15 -9.16 7.53
C VAL A 175 -3.05 -9.65 8.47
N ALA A 176 -3.12 -9.29 9.75
CA ALA A 176 -2.16 -9.74 10.76
C ALA A 176 -2.27 -11.24 11.13
N GLU A 177 -3.37 -11.91 10.78
CA GLU A 177 -3.53 -13.36 10.93
C GLU A 177 -2.77 -14.15 9.85
N ALA A 178 -2.42 -13.51 8.74
CA ALA A 178 -1.65 -14.14 7.67
C ALA A 178 -0.31 -14.69 8.18
N PRO A 179 0.18 -15.82 7.67
CA PRO A 179 1.37 -16.48 8.23
C PRO A 179 2.67 -15.71 7.93
N TRP A 180 2.67 -14.78 6.98
CA TRP A 180 3.87 -14.12 6.49
C TRP A 180 4.30 -12.92 7.35
N PRO A 181 5.59 -12.82 7.70
CA PRO A 181 6.10 -11.71 8.51
C PRO A 181 5.83 -10.32 7.93
N ASP A 182 5.88 -10.15 6.60
CA ASP A 182 5.66 -8.84 5.97
C ASP A 182 4.21 -8.35 6.13
N TYR A 183 3.22 -9.26 5.99
CA TYR A 183 1.80 -8.98 6.23
C TYR A 183 1.56 -8.63 7.71
N LYS A 184 2.10 -9.44 8.63
CA LYS A 184 1.99 -9.18 10.08
C LYS A 184 2.55 -7.81 10.42
N MET A 185 3.76 -7.53 9.95
CA MET A 185 4.46 -6.30 10.26
C MET A 185 3.69 -5.07 9.81
N ARG A 186 3.28 -5.00 8.53
CA ARG A 186 2.57 -3.84 8.00
C ARG A 186 1.19 -3.67 8.62
N ALA A 187 0.47 -4.77 8.87
CA ALA A 187 -0.82 -4.73 9.54
C ALA A 187 -0.71 -4.18 10.98
N LYS A 188 0.33 -4.58 11.73
CA LYS A 188 0.57 -4.08 13.08
C LYS A 188 0.94 -2.60 13.10
N VAL A 189 1.70 -2.11 12.11
CA VAL A 189 1.94 -0.67 11.93
C VAL A 189 0.63 0.08 11.67
N ALA A 190 -0.22 -0.45 10.78
CA ALA A 190 -1.51 0.17 10.47
C ALA A 190 -2.45 0.20 11.68
N ILE A 191 -2.52 -0.89 12.46
CA ILE A 191 -3.26 -0.95 13.74
C ILE A 191 -2.72 0.09 14.73
N GLY A 192 -1.40 0.18 14.90
CA GLY A 192 -0.79 1.18 15.79
C GLY A 192 -1.15 2.62 15.40
N ARG A 193 -1.17 2.93 14.10
CA ARG A 193 -1.58 4.26 13.59
C ARG A 193 -3.06 4.53 13.88
N ALA A 194 -3.94 3.57 13.63
CA ALA A 194 -5.37 3.70 13.92
C ALA A 194 -5.61 3.93 15.42
N LEU A 195 -4.93 3.18 16.29
CA LEU A 195 -5.00 3.34 17.74
C LEU A 195 -4.50 4.71 18.20
N MET A 196 -3.43 5.23 17.58
CA MET A 196 -2.94 6.59 17.87
C MET A 196 -3.98 7.66 17.52
N ALA A 197 -4.66 7.52 16.39
CA ALA A 197 -5.70 8.44 15.97
C ALA A 197 -6.94 8.39 16.91
N GLU A 198 -7.16 7.27 17.60
CA GLU A 198 -8.15 7.14 18.69
C GLU A 198 -7.67 7.66 20.05
N GLY A 199 -6.41 8.11 20.15
CA GLY A 199 -5.80 8.54 21.41
C GLY A 199 -5.41 7.38 22.34
N LYS A 200 -5.44 6.13 21.87
CA LYS A 200 -5.09 4.92 22.63
C LYS A 200 -3.59 4.65 22.56
N SER A 201 -2.80 5.56 23.14
CA SER A 201 -1.34 5.55 22.97
C SER A 201 -0.64 4.30 23.52
N GLU A 202 -1.15 3.70 24.60
CA GLU A 202 -0.55 2.50 25.19
C GLU A 202 -0.77 1.27 24.29
N GLU A 203 -1.98 1.10 23.78
CA GLU A 203 -2.31 0.03 22.83
C GLU A 203 -1.54 0.21 21.51
N ALA A 204 -1.44 1.46 21.03
CA ALA A 204 -0.65 1.78 19.86
C ALA A 204 0.83 1.44 20.04
N MET A 205 1.42 1.79 21.19
CA MET A 205 2.79 1.44 21.53
C MET A 205 3.01 -0.08 21.44
N LYS A 206 2.07 -0.87 21.98
CA LYS A 206 2.14 -2.32 21.91
C LYS A 206 2.12 -2.82 20.46
N ALA A 207 1.21 -2.29 19.62
CA ALA A 207 1.12 -2.67 18.21
C ALA A 207 2.39 -2.33 17.43
N PHE A 208 2.98 -1.15 17.64
CA PHE A 208 4.26 -0.78 17.01
C PHE A 208 5.42 -1.67 17.49
N GLN A 209 5.46 -2.02 18.77
CA GLN A 209 6.50 -2.93 19.29
C GLN A 209 6.35 -4.35 18.72
N GLU A 210 5.13 -4.84 18.56
CA GLU A 210 4.86 -6.11 17.87
C GLU A 210 5.36 -6.07 16.41
N ALA A 211 5.16 -4.96 15.70
CA ALA A 211 5.72 -4.77 14.35
C ALA A 211 7.26 -4.77 14.35
N LEU A 212 7.89 -4.07 15.30
CA LEU A 212 9.36 -4.00 15.42
C LEU A 212 9.98 -5.36 15.80
N ASN A 213 9.25 -6.20 16.51
CA ASN A 213 9.67 -7.55 16.88
C ASN A 213 9.40 -8.59 15.78
N THR A 214 8.79 -8.21 14.66
CA THR A 214 8.51 -9.12 13.56
C THR A 214 9.75 -9.36 12.71
N GLU A 215 10.12 -10.63 12.53
CA GLU A 215 11.27 -11.05 11.72
C GLU A 215 10.93 -11.00 10.21
N ALA A 216 10.96 -9.78 9.64
CA ALA A 216 10.77 -9.54 8.21
C ALA A 216 12.02 -8.89 7.58
N GLN A 217 12.33 -9.22 6.33
CA GLN A 217 13.50 -8.73 5.60
C GLN A 217 13.09 -7.99 4.32
N GLY A 218 14.05 -7.25 3.75
CA GLY A 218 13.87 -6.48 2.53
C GLY A 218 13.39 -5.05 2.76
N GLU A 219 13.40 -4.28 1.69
CA GLU A 219 13.17 -2.84 1.70
C GLU A 219 11.80 -2.46 2.28
N LEU A 220 10.75 -3.22 1.95
CA LEU A 220 9.41 -3.00 2.51
C LEU A 220 9.40 -3.17 4.04
N ALA A 221 10.10 -4.19 4.56
CA ALA A 221 10.22 -4.40 6.00
C ALA A 221 11.01 -3.26 6.67
N ASP A 222 12.07 -2.77 6.03
CA ASP A 222 12.83 -1.61 6.53
C ASP A 222 11.97 -0.35 6.59
N ARG A 223 11.19 -0.07 5.54
CA ARG A 223 10.22 1.05 5.54
C ARG A 223 9.20 0.91 6.69
N GLN A 224 8.69 -0.30 6.93
CA GLN A 224 7.78 -0.56 8.05
C GLN A 224 8.46 -0.40 9.42
N ARG A 225 9.75 -0.75 9.55
CA ARG A 225 10.52 -0.54 10.80
C ARG A 225 10.66 0.93 11.12
N LEU A 226 10.97 1.75 10.11
CA LEU A 226 11.07 3.20 10.25
C LEU A 226 9.71 3.80 10.61
N ALA A 227 8.64 3.37 9.93
CA ALA A 227 7.27 3.77 10.24
C ALA A 227 6.83 3.41 11.67
N ALA A 228 7.11 2.18 12.12
CA ALA A 228 6.81 1.74 13.47
C ALA A 228 7.61 2.54 14.51
N THR A 229 8.88 2.84 14.22
CA THR A 229 9.74 3.67 15.07
C THR A 229 9.18 5.07 15.25
N LEU A 230 8.70 5.71 14.18
CA LEU A 230 8.02 7.01 14.26
C LEU A 230 6.70 6.93 15.05
N GLY A 231 5.95 5.86 14.88
CA GLY A 231 4.75 5.57 15.67
C GLY A 231 5.05 5.50 17.17
N THR A 232 6.02 4.68 17.55
CA THR A 232 6.57 4.59 18.92
C THR A 232 7.03 5.95 19.43
N ALA A 233 7.73 6.73 18.61
CA ALA A 233 8.17 8.08 18.98
C ALA A 233 6.99 9.02 19.28
N ARG A 234 5.88 8.94 18.52
CA ARG A 234 4.65 9.68 18.85
C ARG A 234 4.05 9.22 20.18
N CYS A 235 4.04 7.91 20.46
CA CYS A 235 3.59 7.39 21.75
C CYS A 235 4.47 7.89 22.92
N LEU A 236 5.80 7.95 22.73
CA LEU A 236 6.74 8.46 23.74
C LEU A 236 6.47 9.93 24.09
N ILE A 237 6.09 10.77 23.12
CA ILE A 237 5.71 12.18 23.36
C ILE A 237 4.51 12.26 24.29
N GLN A 238 3.49 11.42 24.06
CA GLN A 238 2.29 11.38 24.91
C GLN A 238 2.63 10.90 26.34
N ALA A 239 3.55 9.94 26.45
CA ALA A 239 4.08 9.46 27.73
C ALA A 239 5.07 10.44 28.43
N GLY A 240 5.30 11.63 27.89
CA GLY A 240 6.21 12.63 28.47
C GLY A 240 7.71 12.33 28.26
N LYS A 241 8.04 11.31 27.47
CA LYS A 241 9.42 10.88 27.17
C LYS A 241 9.96 11.57 25.92
N ALA A 242 9.95 12.91 25.93
CA ALA A 242 10.28 13.71 24.76
C ALA A 242 11.72 13.50 24.26
N GLU A 243 12.72 13.37 25.13
CA GLU A 243 14.12 13.15 24.72
C GLU A 243 14.32 11.78 24.05
N GLU A 244 13.66 10.73 24.54
CA GLU A 244 13.70 9.40 23.91
C GLU A 244 13.09 9.46 22.50
N SER A 245 11.98 10.20 22.34
CA SER A 245 11.35 10.45 21.04
C SER A 245 12.28 11.21 20.08
N ILE A 246 12.92 12.30 20.53
CA ILE A 246 13.87 13.07 19.71
C ILE A 246 14.98 12.17 19.17
N LYS A 247 15.62 11.38 20.05
CA LYS A 247 16.71 10.47 19.65
C LYS A 247 16.23 9.42 18.64
N ALA A 248 15.06 8.84 18.86
CA ALA A 248 14.49 7.83 17.97
C ALA A 248 14.19 8.41 16.57
N VAL A 249 13.61 9.61 16.51
CA VAL A 249 13.23 10.27 15.25
C VAL A 249 14.47 10.73 14.47
N GLN A 250 15.49 11.27 15.15
CA GLN A 250 16.76 11.61 14.50
C GLN A 250 17.39 10.39 13.82
N ALA A 251 17.40 9.23 14.49
CA ALA A 251 17.89 7.99 13.91
C ALA A 251 17.04 7.52 12.72
N VAL A 252 15.74 7.83 12.67
CA VAL A 252 14.90 7.56 11.49
C VAL A 252 15.29 8.49 10.34
N ILE A 253 15.45 9.80 10.59
CA ILE A 253 15.82 10.79 9.56
C ILE A 253 17.19 10.45 8.96
N GLU A 254 18.15 10.03 9.76
CA GLU A 254 19.50 9.63 9.30
C GLU A 254 19.50 8.36 8.42
N LYS A 255 18.54 7.46 8.64
CA LYS A 255 18.45 6.17 7.92
C LYS A 255 17.50 6.18 6.72
N ALA A 256 16.55 7.12 6.70
CA ALA A 256 15.56 7.22 5.66
C ALA A 256 16.24 7.50 4.30
N ASP A 257 15.68 6.92 3.24
CA ASP A 257 16.05 7.28 1.87
C ASP A 257 15.72 8.78 1.65
N PRO A 258 16.65 9.60 1.14
CA PRO A 258 16.40 11.00 0.84
C PRO A 258 15.18 11.25 -0.07
N GLU A 259 14.82 10.28 -0.92
CA GLU A 259 13.63 10.37 -1.79
C GLU A 259 12.34 9.93 -1.09
N ALA A 260 12.40 9.42 0.14
CA ALA A 260 11.23 9.06 0.95
C ALA A 260 10.56 10.29 1.57
N MET A 261 10.10 11.20 0.72
CA MET A 261 9.52 12.51 1.10
C MET A 261 8.39 12.37 2.14
N GLU A 262 7.51 11.38 2.00
CA GLU A 262 6.43 11.12 2.96
C GLU A 262 6.97 10.73 4.35
N LEU A 263 8.01 9.88 4.39
CA LEU A 263 8.62 9.47 5.65
C LEU A 263 9.31 10.66 6.32
N HIS A 264 10.01 11.50 5.55
CA HIS A 264 10.65 12.71 6.08
C HIS A 264 9.64 13.72 6.60
N ALA A 265 8.54 13.98 5.88
CA ALA A 265 7.47 14.87 6.33
C ALA A 265 6.94 14.45 7.72
N LYS A 266 6.62 13.16 7.85
CA LYS A 266 6.16 12.56 9.12
C LYS A 266 7.24 12.68 10.19
N ALA A 267 8.48 12.35 9.88
CA ALA A 267 9.58 12.38 10.85
C ALA A 267 9.82 13.80 11.40
N TYR A 268 9.87 14.82 10.54
CA TYR A 268 10.06 16.20 10.98
C TYR A 268 8.89 16.74 11.80
N ASN A 269 7.65 16.34 11.48
CA ASN A 269 6.50 16.66 12.33
C ASN A 269 6.61 16.02 13.72
N VAL A 270 6.96 14.74 13.81
CA VAL A 270 7.17 14.06 15.11
C VAL A 270 8.32 14.72 15.88
N LEU A 271 9.41 15.07 15.21
CA LEU A 271 10.54 15.77 15.83
C LEU A 271 10.10 17.13 16.38
N GLY A 272 9.31 17.88 15.63
CA GLY A 272 8.75 19.16 16.06
C GLY A 272 7.88 19.02 17.29
N LEU A 273 6.97 18.04 17.30
CA LEU A 273 6.12 17.73 18.46
C LEU A 273 6.96 17.34 19.68
N ALA A 274 8.00 16.53 19.50
CA ALA A 274 8.87 16.11 20.59
C ALA A 274 9.64 17.30 21.18
N HIS A 275 10.17 18.20 20.35
CA HIS A 275 10.80 19.43 20.80
C HIS A 275 9.82 20.36 21.55
N ARG A 276 8.56 20.50 21.10
CA ARG A 276 7.54 21.26 21.85
C ARG A 276 7.34 20.66 23.23
N LYS A 277 7.19 19.33 23.31
CA LYS A 277 7.01 18.62 24.58
C LYS A 277 8.21 18.75 25.51
N ALA A 278 9.42 18.88 24.95
CA ALA A 278 10.66 19.16 25.68
C ALA A 278 10.87 20.64 26.03
N ASN A 279 9.88 21.52 25.79
CA ASN A 279 9.98 22.97 26.00
C ASN A 279 11.12 23.63 25.19
N ARG A 280 11.34 23.17 23.95
CA ARG A 280 12.34 23.68 22.99
C ARG A 280 11.65 24.31 21.77
N PRO A 281 10.98 25.47 21.92
CA PRO A 281 10.12 26.03 20.88
C PRO A 281 10.88 26.42 19.59
N LYS A 282 12.17 26.81 19.69
CA LYS A 282 12.99 27.13 18.51
C LYS A 282 13.34 25.89 17.68
N ASP A 283 13.69 24.80 18.35
CA ASP A 283 14.01 23.53 17.67
C ASP A 283 12.74 22.93 17.04
N ALA A 284 11.62 23.02 17.77
CA ALA A 284 10.32 22.61 17.26
C ALA A 284 9.94 23.37 15.99
N LEU A 285 10.09 24.69 16.03
CA LEU A 285 9.84 25.57 14.90
C LEU A 285 10.67 25.18 13.68
N MET A 286 11.97 24.93 13.87
CA MET A 286 12.85 24.50 12.78
C MET A 286 12.42 23.16 12.19
N ALA A 287 12.01 22.20 13.02
CA ALA A 287 11.54 20.91 12.54
C ALA A 287 10.26 21.04 11.71
N PHE A 288 9.25 21.78 12.17
CA PHE A 288 8.02 21.99 11.38
C PHE A 288 8.26 22.80 10.10
N LEU A 289 9.24 23.71 10.09
CA LEU A 289 9.63 24.42 8.87
C LEU A 289 10.25 23.49 7.82
N HIS A 290 10.92 22.39 8.21
CA HIS A 290 11.38 21.40 7.22
C HIS A 290 10.18 20.80 6.49
N THR A 291 9.11 20.45 7.19
CA THR A 291 7.87 19.96 6.57
C THR A 291 7.23 21.02 5.66
N ASP A 292 7.02 22.24 6.16
CA ASP A 292 6.40 23.36 5.42
C ASP A 292 7.20 23.77 4.18
N VAL A 293 8.53 23.70 4.20
CA VAL A 293 9.36 24.17 3.08
C VAL A 293 9.69 23.06 2.09
N LEU A 294 10.03 21.86 2.58
CA LEU A 294 10.56 20.78 1.73
C LEU A 294 9.50 19.73 1.37
N TYR A 295 8.47 19.58 2.20
CA TYR A 295 7.51 18.47 2.10
C TYR A 295 6.04 18.94 2.06
N PHE A 296 5.80 20.20 1.65
CA PHE A 296 4.46 20.82 1.60
C PHE A 296 3.46 20.12 0.67
N THR A 297 3.96 19.32 -0.28
CA THR A 297 3.13 18.55 -1.22
C THR A 297 2.46 17.35 -0.57
N ASN A 298 2.77 17.03 0.69
CA ASN A 298 2.03 16.07 1.49
C ASN A 298 0.98 16.84 2.33
N PRO A 299 -0.31 16.81 1.94
CA PRO A 299 -1.34 17.65 2.55
C PRO A 299 -1.52 17.44 4.06
N GLU A 300 -1.58 16.19 4.49
CA GLU A 300 -1.85 15.84 5.89
C GLU A 300 -0.73 16.34 6.81
N ASP A 301 0.51 16.02 6.44
CA ASP A 301 1.69 16.41 7.21
C ASP A 301 1.93 17.93 7.14
N HIS A 302 1.66 18.58 6.00
CA HIS A 302 1.78 20.02 5.87
C HIS A 302 0.74 20.76 6.74
N VAL A 303 -0.51 20.27 6.80
CA VAL A 303 -1.54 20.81 7.69
C VAL A 303 -1.13 20.68 9.16
N GLU A 304 -0.58 19.54 9.58
CA GLU A 304 -0.06 19.35 10.95
C GLU A 304 1.07 20.35 11.25
N ALA A 305 2.01 20.53 10.32
CA ALA A 305 3.12 21.46 10.46
C ALA A 305 2.63 22.90 10.59
N LEU A 306 1.77 23.37 9.68
CA LEU A 306 1.24 24.73 9.67
C LEU A 306 0.47 25.08 10.94
N LYS A 307 -0.33 24.14 11.48
CA LYS A 307 -1.04 24.34 12.76
C LYS A 307 -0.07 24.59 13.90
N ASN A 308 0.99 23.78 13.99
CA ASN A 308 2.03 23.95 15.00
C ASN A 308 2.84 25.24 14.79
N LEU A 309 3.18 25.58 13.55
CA LEU A 309 3.90 26.82 13.20
C LEU A 309 3.09 28.06 13.60
N ALA A 310 1.77 28.08 13.33
CA ALA A 310 0.91 29.19 13.70
C ALA A 310 0.94 29.48 15.21
N GLU A 311 0.92 28.43 16.04
CA GLU A 311 1.04 28.57 17.50
C GLU A 311 2.43 29.02 17.93
N LEU A 312 3.48 28.36 17.44
CA LEU A 312 4.88 28.67 17.79
C LEU A 312 5.27 30.09 17.39
N TRP A 313 4.81 30.58 16.24
CA TRP A 313 5.07 31.95 15.83
C TRP A 313 4.41 32.97 16.76
N LYS A 314 3.22 32.69 17.32
CA LYS A 314 2.59 33.56 18.34
C LYS A 314 3.39 33.54 19.63
N GLU A 315 3.79 32.36 20.10
CA GLU A 315 4.62 32.17 21.29
C GLU A 315 5.94 32.98 21.19
N LEU A 316 6.56 32.96 20.00
CA LEU A 316 7.81 33.66 19.71
C LEU A 316 7.62 35.13 19.30
N GLN A 317 6.43 35.71 19.51
CA GLN A 317 6.13 37.13 19.22
C GLN A 317 6.37 37.51 17.75
N LYS A 318 5.99 36.62 16.82
CA LYS A 318 6.02 36.80 15.35
C LYS A 318 4.61 36.67 14.73
N PRO A 319 3.66 37.56 15.08
CA PRO A 319 2.27 37.44 14.68
C PRO A 319 2.05 37.43 13.16
N ASP A 320 2.87 38.15 12.39
CA ASP A 320 2.74 38.16 10.92
C ASP A 320 3.02 36.78 10.31
N ARG A 321 3.99 36.04 10.86
CA ARG A 321 4.31 34.67 10.40
C ARG A 321 3.22 33.69 10.82
N ALA A 322 2.64 33.87 12.01
CA ALA A 322 1.48 33.10 12.44
C ALA A 322 0.29 33.32 11.49
N ALA A 323 -0.02 34.59 11.18
CA ALA A 323 -1.10 34.95 10.26
C ALA A 323 -0.91 34.35 8.86
N ARG A 324 0.35 34.28 8.37
CA ARG A 324 0.68 33.60 7.11
C ARG A 324 0.43 32.10 7.16
N ALA A 325 0.88 31.40 8.21
CA ALA A 325 0.64 29.96 8.35
C ALA A 325 -0.87 29.65 8.42
N GLU A 326 -1.63 30.46 9.18
CA GLU A 326 -3.08 30.35 9.23
C GLU A 326 -3.75 30.68 7.88
N GLN A 327 -3.21 31.64 7.14
CA GLN A 327 -3.71 31.95 5.81
C GLN A 327 -3.51 30.79 4.85
N ILE A 328 -2.34 30.14 4.84
CA ILE A 328 -2.09 28.95 4.02
C ILE A 328 -3.09 27.85 4.38
N LEU A 329 -3.31 27.58 5.68
CA LEU A 329 -4.34 26.65 6.15
C LEU A 329 -5.74 26.99 5.61
N ARG A 330 -6.09 28.28 5.59
CA ARG A 330 -7.39 28.74 5.09
C ARG A 330 -7.50 28.63 3.58
N ASP A 331 -6.48 29.04 2.85
CA ASP A 331 -6.56 29.22 1.40
C ASP A 331 -6.38 27.87 0.68
N GLN A 332 -5.58 26.95 1.24
CA GLN A 332 -5.26 25.67 0.61
C GLN A 332 -6.06 24.48 1.14
N TYR A 333 -6.50 24.50 2.41
CA TYR A 333 -7.05 23.30 3.08
C TYR A 333 -8.49 23.43 3.62
N LYS A 334 -9.15 24.60 3.54
CA LYS A 334 -10.54 24.77 4.01
C LYS A 334 -11.63 24.10 3.14
N GLN A 335 -11.29 23.39 2.06
CA GLN A 335 -12.28 22.77 1.18
C GLN A 335 -12.52 21.26 1.38
N GLY A 336 -12.03 20.65 2.48
CA GLY A 336 -12.13 19.19 2.65
C GLY A 336 -12.43 18.70 4.07
N GLY A 337 -13.32 19.38 4.80
CA GLY A 337 -13.87 18.90 6.08
C GLY A 337 -15.15 18.09 5.89
#